data_AF-A0A920NVV6-F1
#
_entry.id   AF-A0A920NVV6-F1
#
_cell.length_a   1.000
_cell.length_b   1.000
_cell.length_c   1.000
_cell.angle_alpha   90.00
_cell.angle_beta   90.00
_cell.angle_gamma   90.00
#
_symmetry.space_group_name_H-M   'P 1'
#
loop_
_entity.id
_entity.type
_entity.pdbx_description
1 polymer ?
#
loop_
_entity_poly.entity_id
_entity_poly.type
_entity_poly.pdbx_seq_one_letter_code
_entity_poly.pdbx_strand_id
1 'polypeptide(L)' 'MYGTRTSADQLILSLERMNSIEEIDPVGRTLTCQSGVTLQNIQEKAESENMIFPLDLGARGSCSIGGNISTNAAVIEL' A
#
# COMPACT_ATOMS: atom_id res chain seq x y z
N MET A 1 -8.41 15.43 -2.52
CA MET A 1 -7.71 14.50 -3.42
C MET A 1 -8.78 13.60 -4.01
N TYR A 2 -9.18 13.81 -5.26
CA TYR A 2 -10.14 12.92 -5.91
C TYR A 2 -9.36 11.67 -6.32
N GLY A 3 -9.78 10.48 -5.86
CA GLY A 3 -9.19 9.21 -6.29
C GLY A 3 -9.47 8.94 -7.76
N THR A 4 -9.92 7.73 -8.10
CA THR A 4 -10.26 7.39 -9.48
C THR A 4 -11.51 8.15 -9.95
N ARG A 5 -11.39 8.97 -10.99
CA ARG A 5 -12.54 9.52 -11.74
C ARG A 5 -12.71 8.71 -13.02
N THR A 6 -13.91 8.18 -13.26
CA THR A 6 -14.22 7.40 -14.46
C THR A 6 -15.35 8.01 -15.29
N SER A 7 -15.42 7.64 -16.57
CA SER A 7 -16.53 7.92 -17.49
C SER A 7 -17.28 6.63 -17.87
N ALA A 8 -18.45 6.76 -18.51
CA ALA A 8 -19.35 5.62 -18.80
C ALA A 8 -18.76 4.57 -19.75
N ASP A 9 -17.72 4.92 -20.50
CA ASP A 9 -16.99 4.08 -21.44
C ASP A 9 -15.75 3.41 -20.84
N GLN A 10 -15.52 3.55 -19.53
CA GLN A 10 -14.37 2.99 -18.82
C GLN A 10 -14.79 1.86 -17.88
N LEU A 11 -13.94 0.83 -17.81
CA LEU A 11 -14.09 -0.25 -16.84
C LEU A 11 -13.31 0.06 -15.56
N ILE A 12 -13.95 -0.14 -14.41
CA ILE A 12 -13.28 -0.09 -13.11
C ILE A 12 -12.72 -1.47 -12.79
N LEU A 13 -11.40 -1.55 -12.61
CA LEU A 13 -10.71 -2.74 -12.12
C LEU A 13 -10.28 -2.52 -10.66
N SER A 14 -10.97 -3.16 -9.72
CA SER A 14 -10.56 -3.17 -8.32
C SER A 14 -9.46 -4.22 -8.10
N LEU A 15 -8.40 -3.83 -7.41
CA LEU A 15 -7.31 -4.72 -7.00
C LEU A 15 -7.42 -5.14 -5.52
N GLU A 16 -8.51 -4.82 -4.82
CA GLU A 16 -8.67 -5.08 -3.37
C GLU A 16 -8.55 -6.57 -3.00
N ARG A 17 -8.83 -7.47 -3.95
CA ARG A 17 -8.71 -8.92 -3.77
C ARG A 17 -7.27 -9.43 -3.95
N MET A 18 -6.37 -8.63 -4.49
CA MET A 18 -4.94 -8.91 -4.59
C MET A 18 -4.26 -8.38 -3.33
N ASN A 19 -4.54 -9.01 -2.18
CA ASN A 19 -4.17 -8.50 -0.85
C ASN A 19 -3.25 -9.45 -0.05
N SER A 20 -2.46 -10.27 -0.75
CA SER A 20 -1.46 -11.14 -0.10
C SER A 20 -0.09 -10.45 0.03
N ILE A 21 0.56 -10.67 1.17
CA ILE A 21 2.00 -10.43 1.36
C ILE A 21 2.71 -11.74 1.01
N GLU A 22 3.64 -11.69 0.06
CA GLU A 22 4.24 -12.88 -0.57
C GLU A 22 5.58 -13.25 0.07
N GLU A 23 6.39 -12.26 0.44
CA GLU A 23 7.73 -12.48 0.99
C GLU A 23 8.17 -11.31 1.88
N ILE A 24 8.97 -11.62 2.90
CA ILE A 24 9.75 -10.64 3.65
C ILE A 24 11.16 -11.16 3.79
N ASP A 25 12.12 -10.31 3.43
CA ASP A 25 13.54 -10.53 3.65
C ASP A 25 14.05 -9.54 4.71
N PRO A 26 14.23 -9.99 5.97
CA PRO A 26 14.76 -9.14 7.04
C PRO A 26 16.22 -8.73 6.82
N VAL A 27 17.00 -9.49 6.04
CA VAL A 27 18.41 -9.19 5.77
C VAL A 27 18.50 -8.10 4.71
N GLY A 28 17.77 -8.27 3.60
CA GLY A 28 17.66 -7.27 2.53
C GLY A 28 16.78 -6.07 2.90
N ARG A 29 15.98 -6.18 3.97
CA ARG A 29 14.97 -5.20 4.39
C ARG A 29 13.95 -4.90 3.28
N THR A 30 13.51 -5.95 2.61
CA THR A 30 12.54 -5.87 1.51
C THR A 30 11.29 -6.68 1.82
N LEU A 31 10.18 -6.28 1.18
CA LEU A 31 8.90 -6.97 1.28
C LEU A 31 8.28 -7.02 -0.12
N THR A 32 7.82 -8.21 -0.51
CA THR A 32 7.07 -8.45 -1.75
C THR A 32 5.60 -8.63 -1.42
N CYS A 33 4.73 -7.86 -2.07
CA CYS A 33 3.29 -7.93 -1.83
C CYS A 33 2.48 -7.59 -3.08
N GLN A 34 1.21 -7.96 -3.03
CA GLN A 34 0.26 -7.63 -4.06
C GLN A 34 -0.25 -6.19 -3.94
N SER A 35 -0.66 -5.61 -5.07
CA SER A 35 -1.03 -4.20 -5.19
C SER A 35 -2.19 -3.75 -4.28
N GLY A 36 -3.06 -4.65 -3.87
CA GLY A 36 -4.24 -4.36 -3.06
C GLY A 36 -4.00 -4.42 -1.55
N VAL A 37 -2.81 -4.81 -1.09
CA VAL A 37 -2.48 -4.83 0.34
C VAL A 37 -2.60 -3.42 0.91
N THR A 38 -3.20 -3.28 2.09
CA THR A 38 -3.33 -1.99 2.77
C THR A 38 -1.99 -1.54 3.35
N LEU A 39 -1.78 -0.23 3.45
CA LEU A 39 -0.59 0.32 4.09
C LEU A 39 -0.44 -0.15 5.55
N GLN A 40 -1.55 -0.20 6.29
CA GLN A 40 -1.55 -0.70 7.66
C GLN A 40 -1.07 -2.16 7.76
N ASN A 41 -1.52 -3.06 6.86
CA ASN A 41 -1.07 -4.45 6.90
C ASN A 41 0.44 -4.58 6.63
N ILE A 42 0.98 -3.74 5.74
CA ILE A 42 2.44 -3.70 5.51
C ILE A 42 3.19 -3.24 6.76
N GLN A 43 2.70 -2.19 7.43
CA GLN A 43 3.31 -1.67 8.66
C GLN A 43 3.30 -2.73 9.78
N GLU A 44 2.13 -3.32 10.07
CA GLU A 44 1.98 -4.36 11.09
C GLU A 44 2.88 -5.58 10.80
N LYS A 45 2.98 -5.98 9.53
CA LYS A 45 3.81 -7.11 9.14
C LYS A 45 5.31 -6.78 9.23
N ALA A 46 5.73 -5.57 8.86
CA ALA A 46 7.11 -5.12 9.06
C ALA A 46 7.47 -5.07 10.56
N GLU A 47 6.57 -4.53 11.39
CA GLU A 47 6.74 -4.47 12.85
C GLU A 47 6.92 -5.87 13.46
N SER A 48 6.18 -6.88 12.96
CA SER A 48 6.33 -8.27 13.41
C SER A 48 7.73 -8.86 13.18
N GLU A 49 8.49 -8.30 12.25
CA GLU A 49 9.87 -8.69 11.92
C GLU A 49 10.89 -7.69 12.49
N ASN A 50 10.50 -6.84 13.45
CA ASN A 50 11.32 -5.76 14.03
C ASN A 50 11.82 -4.73 13.01
N MET A 51 11.01 -4.47 11.97
CA MET A 51 11.27 -3.45 10.96
C MET A 51 10.17 -2.39 10.95
N ILE A 52 10.43 -1.28 10.24
CA ILE A 52 9.46 -0.20 10.05
C ILE A 52 9.27 0.00 8.56
N PHE A 53 8.02 0.09 8.11
CA PHE A 53 7.70 0.62 6.79
C PHE A 53 7.46 2.14 6.90
N PRO A 54 8.29 2.99 6.28
CA PRO A 54 8.43 4.39 6.66
C PRO A 54 7.28 5.31 6.19
N LEU A 55 6.43 4.85 5.28
CA LEU A 55 5.28 5.64 4.82
C LEU A 55 4.16 5.58 5.85
N ASP A 56 3.67 6.72 6.32
CA ASP A 56 2.47 6.80 7.17
C ASP A 56 1.47 7.82 6.61
N LEU A 57 0.22 7.41 6.47
CA LEU A 57 -0.86 8.25 5.96
C LEU A 57 -2.04 8.12 6.90
N GLY A 58 -2.79 9.20 7.13
CA GLY A 58 -4.04 9.13 7.89
C GLY A 58 -5.06 8.11 7.31
N ALA A 59 -4.91 7.78 6.02
CA ALA A 59 -5.70 6.78 5.31
C ALA A 59 -5.10 5.35 5.34
N ARG A 60 -4.08 5.06 6.17
CA ARG A 60 -3.34 3.77 6.13
C ARG A 60 -4.21 2.51 6.22
N GLY A 61 -5.34 2.56 6.91
CA GLY A 61 -6.28 1.44 7.03
C GLY A 61 -7.11 1.16 5.77
N SER A 62 -7.10 2.07 4.78
CA SER A 62 -7.91 1.96 3.56
C SER A 62 -7.13 2.18 2.27
N CYS A 63 -5.99 2.88 2.29
CA CYS A 63 -5.15 3.03 1.10
C CYS A 63 -4.35 1.76 0.82
N SER A 64 -4.30 1.37 -0.45
CA SER A 64 -3.51 0.22 -0.89
C SER A 64 -2.10 0.63 -1.31
N ILE A 65 -1.16 -0.30 -1.25
CA ILE A 65 0.24 -0.08 -1.68
C ILE A 65 0.31 0.33 -3.15
N GLY A 66 -0.46 -0.30 -4.03
CA GLY A 66 -0.52 0.11 -5.44
C GLY A 66 -1.08 1.51 -5.64
N GLY A 67 -2.11 1.88 -4.86
CA GLY A 67 -2.64 3.25 -4.85
C GLY A 67 -1.58 4.26 -4.43
N ASN A 68 -0.84 3.96 -3.35
CA ASN A 68 0.25 4.80 -2.86
C ASN A 68 1.34 4.96 -3.94
N ILE A 69 1.80 3.88 -4.56
CA ILE A 69 2.82 3.94 -5.63
C ILE A 69 2.30 4.73 -6.84
N SER A 70 1.07 4.45 -7.31
CA SER A 70 0.50 5.08 -8.50
C SER A 70 0.34 6.60 -8.40
N THR A 71 0.15 7.09 -7.17
CA THR A 71 -0.03 8.50 -6.88
C THR A 71 1.26 9.17 -6.41
N ASN A 72 2.36 8.41 -6.29
CA ASN A 72 3.58 8.83 -5.60
C ASN A 72 3.25 9.42 -4.22
N ALA A 73 2.43 8.70 -3.45
CA ALA A 73 2.01 9.13 -2.13
C ALA A 73 3.24 9.33 -1.24
N ALA A 74 3.32 10.51 -0.64
CA ALA A 74 4.39 10.89 0.25
C ALA A 74 3.80 11.48 1.53
N VAL A 75 4.57 11.39 2.60
CA VAL A 75 4.40 12.20 3.80
C VAL A 75 5.07 13.56 3.57
N ILE A 76 4.45 14.62 4.07
CA ILE A 76 5.15 15.86 4.36
C ILE A 76 5.38 15.84 5.88
N GLU A 77 6.63 15.68 6.32
CA GLU A 77 6.98 15.92 7.71
C GLU A 77 6.97 17.44 7.94
N LEU A 78 6.26 17.90 8.97
CA LEU A 78 6.55 19.12 9.72
C LEU A 78 6.83 18.73 11.16
#